data_AF-A0AAU8NIA1-F1
#
_entry.id   AF-A0AAU8NIA1-F1
#
_cell.length_a   1.000
_cell.length_b   1.000
_cell.length_c   1.000
_cell.angle_alpha   90.00
_cell.angle_beta   90.00
_cell.angle_gamma   90.00
#
_symmetry.space_group_name_H-M   'P 1'
#
loop_
_entity.id
_entity.type
_entity.pdbx_description
1 polymer ?
#
loop_
_entity_poly.entity_id
_entity_poly.type
_entity_poly.pdbx_seq_one_letter_code
_entity_poly.pdbx_strand_id
1 'polypeptide(L)' 'MKIASMLGILMLAAAIIYVEWKQYREKKTRIILAGITAASAVIGILLLIDPSLPGPSELIKLLFGSVDKVMK' A
#
# COMPACT_ATOMS: atom_id res chain seq x y z
N MET A 1 -8.89 18.12 0.55
CA MET A 1 -7.57 17.47 0.40
C MET A 1 -7.65 15.94 0.55
N LYS A 2 -8.11 15.41 1.69
CA LYS A 2 -8.21 13.95 1.93
C LYS A 2 -8.99 13.17 0.86
N ILE A 3 -10.13 13.69 0.40
CA ILE A 3 -10.98 13.06 -0.64
C ILE A 3 -10.29 13.00 -2.00
N ALA A 4 -9.56 14.05 -2.40
CA ALA A 4 -8.80 14.06 -3.64
C ALA A 4 -7.66 13.04 -3.61
N SER A 5 -6.96 12.93 -2.47
CA SER A 5 -5.94 11.90 -2.25
C SER A 5 -6.53 10.49 -2.28
N MET A 6 -7.70 10.29 -1.67
CA MET A 6 -8.41 9.00 -1.65
C MET A 6 -8.82 8.57 -3.07
N LEU A 7 -9.36 9.51 -3.86
CA LEU A 7 -9.66 9.29 -5.28
C LEU A 7 -8.40 8.96 -6.09
N GLY A 8 -7.29 9.67 -5.85
CA GLY A 8 -6.01 9.39 -6.49
C GLY A 8 -5.50 7.97 -6.21
N ILE A 9 -5.60 7.50 -4.96
CA ILE A 9 -5.22 6.13 -4.58
C ILE A 9 -6.10 5.11 -5.30
N LEU A 10 -7.41 5.31 -5.34
CA LEU A 10 -8.33 4.41 -6.05
C LEU A 10 -8.08 4.39 -7.55
N MET A 11 -7.78 5.54 -8.14
CA MET A 11 -7.48 5.67 -9.57
C MET A 11 -6.17 4.95 -9.95
N LEU A 12 -5.14 5.07 -9.10
CA LEU A 12 -3.88 4.33 -9.25
C LEU A 12 -4.08 2.82 -9.07
N ALA A 13 -4.84 2.40 -8.06
CA ALA A 13 -5.15 0.98 -7.84
C ALA A 13 -5.88 0.38 -9.05
N ALA A 14 -6.88 1.09 -9.59
CA ALA A 14 -7.59 0.68 -10.80
C ALA A 14 -6.67 0.61 -12.03
N ALA A 15 -5.75 1.57 -12.19
CA ALA A 15 -4.78 1.57 -13.27
C ALA A 15 -3.82 0.37 -13.20
N ILE A 16 -3.31 0.05 -11.99
CA ILE A 16 -2.44 -1.12 -11.77
C ILE A 16 -3.18 -2.41 -12.13
N ILE A 17 -4.39 -2.60 -11.61
CA ILE A 17 -5.21 -3.79 -11.89
C ILE A 17 -5.48 -3.91 -13.40
N TYR A 18 -5.78 -2.80 -14.08
CA TYR A 18 -6.02 -2.78 -15.52
C TYR A 18 -4.78 -3.19 -16.33
N VAL A 19 -3.60 -2.66 -15.97
CA VAL A 19 -2.33 -3.00 -16.63
C VAL A 19 -1.97 -4.47 -16.40
N GLU A 20 -2.09 -4.96 -15.16
CA GLU A 20 -1.80 -6.36 -14.82
C GLU A 20 -2.73 -7.33 -15.55
N TRP A 21 -4.00 -6.98 -15.67
CA TRP A 21 -4.96 -7.78 -16.43
C TRP A 21 -4.57 -7.88 -17.90
N LYS A 22 -3.97 -6.83 -18.49
CA LYS A 22 -3.48 -6.84 -19.87
C LYS A 22 -2.15 -7.61 -19.99
N GLN A 23 -1.28 -7.52 -18.98
CA GLN A 23 0.09 -8.03 -19.04
C GLN A 23 0.21 -9.53 -18.74
N TYR A 24 -0.53 -10.05 -17.76
CA TYR A 24 -0.44 -11.45 -17.35
C TYR A 24 -1.63 -12.25 -17.88
N ARG A 25 -1.41 -13.42 -18.49
CA ARG A 25 -2.51 -14.34 -18.90
C ARG A 25 -2.92 -15.31 -17.80
N GLU A 26 -2.05 -15.57 -16.83
CA GLU A 26 -2.32 -16.51 -15.75
C GLU A 26 -3.27 -15.93 -14.70
N LYS A 27 -4.36 -16.66 -14.42
CA LYS A 27 -5.41 -16.23 -13.48
C LYS A 27 -4.92 -16.13 -12.04
N LYS A 28 -4.01 -17.02 -11.61
CA LYS A 28 -3.45 -17.01 -10.24
C LYS A 28 -2.68 -15.73 -9.96
N THR A 29 -1.79 -15.35 -10.88
CA THR A 29 -0.96 -14.14 -10.77
C THR A 29 -1.81 -12.88 -10.70
N ARG A 30 -2.86 -12.79 -11.52
CA ARG A 30 -3.81 -11.66 -11.47
C ARG A 30 -4.52 -11.53 -10.11
N ILE A 31 -4.95 -12.64 -9.52
CA ILE A 31 -5.65 -12.62 -8.23
C ILE A 31 -4.71 -12.19 -7.11
N ILE A 32 -3.48 -12.71 -7.10
CA ILE A 32 -2.48 -12.36 -6.08
C ILE A 32 -2.15 -10.87 -6.16
N LEU A 33 -1.86 -10.39 -7.37
CA LEU A 33 -1.49 -8.99 -7.57
C LEU A 33 -2.65 -8.05 -7.25
N ALA A 34 -3.86 -8.33 -7.75
CA ALA A 34 -5.05 -7.55 -7.41
C ALA A 34 -5.31 -7.53 -5.89
N GLY A 35 -5.06 -8.64 -5.19
CA GLY A 35 -5.13 -8.72 -3.74
C GLY A 35 -4.12 -7.82 -3.03
N ILE A 36 -2.86 -7.83 -3.49
CA ILE A 36 -1.79 -6.97 -2.96
C ILE A 36 -2.10 -5.50 -3.22
N THR A 37 -2.56 -5.15 -4.43
CA THR A 37 -2.94 -3.77 -4.78
C THR A 37 -4.12 -3.30 -3.92
N ALA A 38 -5.14 -4.14 -3.73
CA ALA A 38 -6.28 -3.82 -2.89
C ALA A 38 -5.87 -3.61 -1.42
N ALA A 39 -5.04 -4.50 -0.87
CA ALA A 39 -4.52 -4.35 0.48
C ALA A 39 -3.72 -3.04 0.65
N SER A 40 -2.88 -2.71 -0.33
CA SER A 40 -2.08 -1.48 -0.34
C SER A 40 -2.97 -0.23 -0.39
N ALA A 41 -4.01 -0.25 -1.22
CA ALA A 41 -4.98 0.84 -1.31
C ALA A 41 -5.75 1.03 0.01
N VAL A 42 -6.20 -0.06 0.64
CA VAL A 42 -6.89 -0.01 1.94
C VAL A 42 -6.00 0.59 3.01
N ILE A 43 -4.74 0.16 3.11
CA ILE A 43 -3.77 0.71 4.08
C ILE A 43 -3.55 2.21 3.82
N GLY A 44 -3.35 2.61 2.56
CA GLY A 44 -3.19 4.02 2.20
C GLY A 44 -4.40 4.88 2.56
N ILE A 45 -5.62 4.34 2.38
CA ILE A 45 -6.86 5.03 2.74
C ILE A 45 -7.03 5.12 4.27
N LEU A 46 -6.72 4.04 5.00
CA LEU A 46 -6.76 4.03 6.46
C LEU A 46 -5.85 5.11 7.06
N LEU A 47 -4.63 5.26 6.54
CA LEU A 47 -3.69 6.33 6.94
C LEU A 47 -4.21 7.75 6.66
N LEU A 48 -5.03 7.93 5.62
CA LEU A 48 -5.64 9.23 5.33
C LEU A 48 -6.79 9.57 6.30
N ILE A 49 -7.55 8.56 6.73
CA ILE A 49 -8.65 8.71 7.68
C ILE A 49 -8.09 8.98 9.07
N ASP A 50 -7.21 8.10 9.54
CA ASP A 50 -6.56 8.18 10.85
C ASP A 50 -5.04 8.37 10.70
N PRO A 51 -4.54 9.62 10.80
CA PRO A 51 -3.12 9.90 10.71
C PRO A 51 -2.34 9.50 11.97
N SER A 52 -3.01 9.03 13.03
CA SER A 52 -2.35 8.51 14.23
C SER A 52 -1.91 7.06 14.08
N LEU A 53 -2.32 6.39 13.00
CA LEU A 53 -1.78 5.09 12.62
C LEU A 53 -0.30 5.23 12.22
N PRO A 54 0.57 4.32 12.70
CA PRO A 54 1.99 4.43 12.44
C PRO A 54 2.27 4.36 10.94
N GLY A 55 2.86 5.42 10.41
CA GLY A 55 3.22 5.50 9.01
C GLY A 55 4.29 4.47 8.64
N PRO A 56 4.55 4.23 7.34
CA PRO A 56 5.58 3.29 6.91
C PRO A 56 6.97 3.60 7.50
N SER A 57 7.31 4.88 7.67
CA SER A 57 8.56 5.29 8.33
C SER A 57 8.62 4.93 9.81
N GLU A 58 7.49 4.98 10.52
CA GLU A 58 7.41 4.58 11.92
C GLU A 58 7.40 3.06 12.08
N LEU A 59 6.77 2.33 11.17
CA LEU A 59 6.83 0.87 11.12
C LEU A 59 8.27 0.38 10.90
N ILE A 60 9.02 1.03 10.00
CA ILE A 60 10.44 0.72 9.79
C ILE A 60 11.24 1.01 11.07
N LYS A 61 11.01 2.14 11.73
CA LYS A 61 11.62 2.44 13.03
C LYS A 61 11.23 1.44 14.12
N LEU A 62 10.01 0.92 14.12
CA LEU A 62 9.58 -0.08 15.10
C LEU A 62 10.28 -1.43 14.88
N LEU A 63 10.39 -1.85 13.61
CA LEU A 63 11.02 -3.12 13.23
C LEU A 63 12.54 -3.09 13.38
N PHE A 64 13.19 -1.97 13.03
CA PHE A 64 14.64 -1.85 12.93
C PHE A 64 15.28 -0.88 13.91
N GLY A 65 14.50 -0.08 14.65
CA GLY A 65 15.03 0.87 15.63
C GLY A 65 15.77 0.21 16.79
N SER A 66 15.43 -1.04 17.10
CA SER A 66 16.19 -1.87 18.06
C SER A 66 17.58 -2.24 17.54
N VAL A 67 17.72 -2.43 16.22
CA VAL A 67 19.00 -2.77 15.59
C VAL A 67 19.94 -1.56 15.56
N ASP A 68 19.39 -0.37 15.27
CA ASP A 68 20.13 0.91 15.34
C ASP A 68 20.62 1.21 16.77
N LYS A 69 19.88 0.79 17.79
CA LYS A 69 20.25 0.93 19.20
C LYS A 69 21.36 -0.02 19.66
N VAL A 70 21.52 -1.17 18.99
CA VAL A 70 22.52 -2.20 19.31
C VAL A 70 23.83 -1.98 18.54
N MET A 71 23.77 -1.33 17.38
CA MET A 71 24.96 -1.01 16.57
C MET A 71 25.66 0.31 16.96
N LYS A 72 25.22 1.00 18.01
CA LYS A 72 25.77 2.30 18.45
C LYS A 72 26.52 2.20 19.76
#